data_AF-A0A845D0Y1-F1
#
_entry.id   AF-A0A845D0Y1-F1
#
_cell.length_a   1.000
_cell.length_b   1.000
_cell.length_c   1.000
_cell.angle_alpha   90.00
_cell.angle_beta   90.00
_cell.angle_gamma   90.00
#
_symmetry.space_group_name_H-M   'P 1'
#
loop_
_entity.id
_entity.type
_entity.pdbx_description
1 polymer ?
#
loop_
_entity_poly.entity_id
_entity_poly.type
_entity_poly.pdbx_seq_one_letter_code
_entity_poly.pdbx_strand_id
1 'polypeptide(L)'
;MPIPGKFSMTLPILVLLGDGKDHEAHQIVAHLAQHFNLSEAEKNELIPGGAQTKLARTARWAKKELTDAGLAEHVGWGTCRITEHGHQVLNQKPNTIDKALLDQYKATDSLVEADPPDRTPEDDVRAAYNTIRSYLAQEILEMVMRCSSSFFERLVLDVLVGMGYGGSKEEASEAVGRAGDEGIDGTISEDRLGLEMIYVQAKRWKGNVGRPEIQKFAGALAGRKAGKGVFITRALC
;
A
#
# COMPACT_ATOMS: atom_id res chain seq x y z
N MET A 1 -20.60 2.07 -23.35
CA MET A 1 -20.15 0.66 -23.31
C MET A 1 -19.74 0.31 -21.88
N PRO A 2 -19.82 -0.96 -21.45
CA PRO A 2 -19.32 -1.33 -20.13
C PRO A 2 -17.81 -1.05 -20.05
N ILE A 3 -17.35 -0.52 -18.92
CA ILE A 3 -15.91 -0.34 -18.66
C ILE A 3 -15.22 -1.69 -18.83
N PRO A 4 -14.12 -1.78 -19.62
CA PRO A 4 -13.44 -3.04 -19.88
C PRO A 4 -12.99 -3.76 -18.61
N GLY A 5 -12.87 -5.08 -18.66
CA GLY A 5 -12.36 -5.88 -17.56
C GLY A 5 -10.87 -5.64 -17.30
N LYS A 6 -10.37 -6.03 -16.13
CA LYS A 6 -8.96 -5.81 -15.72
C LYS A 6 -7.94 -6.39 -16.72
N PHE A 7 -8.17 -7.58 -17.27
CA PHE A 7 -7.27 -8.22 -18.25
C PHE A 7 -7.32 -7.58 -19.64
N SER A 8 -8.34 -6.78 -19.95
CA SER A 8 -8.34 -5.97 -21.18
C SER A 8 -7.41 -4.76 -21.03
N MET A 9 -7.17 -4.29 -19.80
CA MET A 9 -6.36 -3.11 -19.52
C MET A 9 -4.87 -3.43 -19.33
N THR A 10 -4.48 -4.68 -19.09
CA THR A 10 -3.08 -5.09 -18.83
C THR A 10 -2.15 -4.77 -20.00
N LEU A 11 -2.50 -5.16 -21.23
CA LEU A 11 -1.67 -4.87 -22.40
C LEU A 11 -1.54 -3.35 -22.68
N PRO A 12 -2.63 -2.56 -22.72
CA PRO A 12 -2.53 -1.11 -22.88
C PRO A 12 -1.66 -0.44 -21.79
N ILE A 13 -1.75 -0.88 -20.54
CA ILE A 13 -0.87 -0.40 -19.46
C ILE A 13 0.57 -0.75 -19.77
N LEU A 14 0.88 -2.01 -20.10
CA LEU A 14 2.26 -2.42 -20.33
C LEU A 14 2.85 -1.68 -21.55
N VAL A 15 2.07 -1.46 -22.60
CA VAL A 15 2.46 -0.65 -23.78
C VAL A 15 2.80 0.78 -23.38
N LEU A 16 1.98 1.43 -22.53
CA LEU A 16 2.30 2.76 -21.99
C LEU A 16 3.64 2.77 -21.24
N LEU A 17 3.87 1.77 -20.38
CA LEU A 17 5.11 1.65 -19.62
C LEU A 17 6.33 1.29 -20.49
N GLY A 18 6.10 0.84 -21.73
CA GLY A 18 7.15 0.44 -22.68
C GLY A 18 8.13 1.55 -23.07
N ASP A 19 7.86 2.80 -22.70
CA ASP A 19 8.80 3.92 -22.83
C ASP A 19 9.93 3.92 -21.79
N GLY A 20 9.88 3.00 -20.82
CA GLY A 20 10.88 2.85 -19.76
C GLY A 20 10.81 3.93 -18.67
N LYS A 21 9.81 4.81 -18.69
CA LYS A 21 9.65 5.91 -17.73
C LYS A 21 8.76 5.53 -16.55
N ASP A 22 8.78 6.40 -15.56
CA ASP A 22 7.90 6.31 -14.39
C ASP A 22 6.53 6.87 -14.74
N HIS A 23 5.48 6.08 -14.52
CA HIS A 23 4.10 6.49 -14.75
C HIS A 23 3.29 6.45 -13.48
N GLU A 24 2.66 7.58 -13.18
CA GLU A 24 1.71 7.72 -12.07
C GLU A 24 0.34 7.14 -12.42
N ALA A 25 -0.41 6.76 -11.39
CA ALA A 25 -1.76 6.21 -11.54
C ALA A 25 -2.69 7.09 -12.39
N HIS A 26 -2.58 8.41 -12.31
CA HIS A 26 -3.42 9.33 -13.08
C HIS A 26 -3.11 9.28 -14.59
N GLN A 27 -1.84 9.11 -14.96
CA GLN A 27 -1.40 8.97 -16.36
C GLN A 27 -1.89 7.67 -16.95
N ILE A 28 -1.83 6.58 -16.18
CA ILE A 28 -2.35 5.26 -16.56
C ILE A 28 -3.86 5.35 -16.83
N VAL A 29 -4.62 5.97 -15.92
CA VAL A 29 -6.08 6.12 -16.08
C VAL A 29 -6.42 6.98 -17.29
N ALA A 30 -5.69 8.08 -17.51
CA ALA A 30 -5.89 8.94 -18.68
C ALA A 30 -5.58 8.20 -19.99
N HIS A 31 -4.49 7.43 -20.04
CA HIS A 31 -4.13 6.62 -21.20
C HIS A 31 -5.19 5.57 -21.50
N LEU A 32 -5.68 4.84 -20.50
CA LEU A 32 -6.75 3.86 -20.67
C LEU A 32 -8.05 4.49 -21.15
N ALA A 33 -8.41 5.67 -20.63
CA ALA A 33 -9.59 6.39 -21.08
C ALA A 33 -9.51 6.77 -22.57
N GLN A 34 -8.32 7.17 -23.03
CA GLN A 34 -8.06 7.46 -24.45
C GLN A 34 -8.05 6.17 -25.29
N HIS A 35 -7.35 5.13 -24.85
CA HIS A 35 -7.22 3.86 -25.57
C HIS A 35 -8.58 3.20 -25.84
N PHE A 36 -9.49 3.24 -24.86
CA PHE A 36 -10.83 2.68 -24.99
C PHE A 36 -11.89 3.67 -25.49
N ASN A 37 -11.50 4.89 -25.88
CA ASN A 37 -12.41 5.95 -26.32
C ASN A 37 -13.60 6.18 -25.36
N LEU A 38 -13.32 6.24 -24.05
CA LEU A 38 -14.37 6.40 -23.03
C LEU A 38 -14.92 7.83 -23.03
N SER A 39 -16.24 7.94 -22.87
CA SER A 39 -16.93 9.22 -22.68
C SER A 39 -16.69 9.80 -21.28
N GLU A 40 -16.95 11.10 -21.10
CA GLU A 40 -16.84 11.75 -19.79
C GLU A 40 -17.75 11.12 -18.73
N ALA A 41 -18.93 10.64 -19.11
CA ALA A 41 -19.82 9.94 -18.19
C ALA A 41 -19.21 8.61 -17.70
N GLU A 42 -18.56 7.86 -18.59
CA GLU A 42 -17.90 6.59 -18.25
C GLU A 42 -16.61 6.80 -17.44
N LYS A 43 -15.84 7.84 -17.75
CA LYS A 43 -14.64 8.22 -16.97
C LYS A 43 -14.98 8.55 -15.52
N ASN A 44 -16.11 9.23 -15.32
CA ASN A 44 -16.56 9.72 -14.01
C ASN A 44 -17.55 8.78 -13.31
N GLU A 45 -17.81 7.59 -13.88
CA GLU A 45 -18.73 6.63 -13.29
C GLU A 45 -18.19 6.09 -11.95
N LEU A 46 -18.83 6.45 -10.85
CA LEU A 46 -18.45 6.03 -9.50
C LEU A 46 -18.86 4.59 -9.20
N ILE A 47 -18.12 3.97 -8.28
CA ILE A 47 -18.49 2.69 -7.69
C ILE A 47 -19.65 2.92 -6.72
N PRO A 48 -20.69 2.06 -6.71
CA PRO A 48 -21.75 2.13 -5.70
C PRO A 48 -21.16 2.13 -4.28
N GLY A 49 -21.42 3.20 -3.52
CA GLY A 49 -20.93 3.35 -2.13
C GLY A 49 -19.45 3.73 -1.98
N GLY A 50 -18.75 4.09 -3.06
CA GLY A 50 -17.33 4.46 -3.01
C GLY A 50 -17.01 5.81 -3.66
N ALA A 51 -15.87 6.39 -3.28
CA ALA A 51 -15.39 7.68 -3.82
C ALA A 51 -14.54 7.54 -5.10
N GLN A 52 -14.32 6.32 -5.60
CA GLN A 52 -13.48 6.05 -6.77
C GLN A 52 -14.31 5.72 -8.00
N THR A 53 -13.78 6.10 -9.16
CA THR A 53 -14.37 5.72 -10.44
C THR A 53 -14.11 4.24 -10.73
N LYS A 54 -15.04 3.60 -11.43
CA LYS A 54 -14.90 2.21 -11.86
C LYS A 54 -13.64 2.02 -12.72
N LEU A 55 -13.32 2.99 -13.59
CA LEU A 55 -12.11 2.98 -14.41
C LEU A 55 -10.84 3.00 -13.55
N ALA A 56 -10.74 3.94 -12.59
CA ALA A 56 -9.56 4.06 -11.73
C ALA A 56 -9.33 2.79 -10.91
N ARG A 57 -10.41 2.18 -10.40
CA ARG A 57 -10.35 0.88 -9.72
C ARG A 57 -9.85 -0.22 -10.66
N THR A 58 -10.46 -0.39 -11.83
CA THR A 58 -10.08 -1.48 -12.74
C THR A 58 -8.65 -1.33 -13.25
N ALA A 59 -8.22 -0.10 -13.56
CA ALA A 59 -6.83 0.22 -13.93
C ALA A 59 -5.85 -0.17 -12.83
N ARG A 60 -6.19 0.10 -11.55
CA ARG A 60 -5.37 -0.28 -10.41
C ARG A 60 -5.22 -1.79 -10.28
N TRP A 61 -6.29 -2.56 -10.47
CA TRP A 61 -6.22 -4.03 -10.48
C TRP A 61 -5.37 -4.55 -11.63
N ALA A 62 -5.55 -4.03 -12.84
CA ALA A 62 -4.74 -4.41 -13.99
C ALA A 62 -3.25 -4.10 -13.77
N LYS A 63 -2.93 -2.94 -13.19
CA LYS A 63 -1.57 -2.58 -12.79
C LYS A 63 -1.01 -3.58 -11.78
N LYS A 64 -1.78 -3.95 -10.74
CA LYS A 64 -1.30 -4.92 -9.75
C LYS A 64 -1.06 -6.30 -10.35
N GLU A 65 -1.92 -6.78 -11.26
CA GLU A 65 -1.67 -8.05 -11.95
C GLU A 65 -0.32 -8.03 -12.71
N LEU A 66 0.03 -6.91 -13.34
CA LEU A 66 1.33 -6.74 -14.01
C LEU A 66 2.50 -6.70 -13.03
N THR A 67 2.34 -6.03 -11.88
CA THR A 67 3.40 -5.97 -10.87
C THR A 67 3.59 -7.29 -10.14
N ASP A 68 2.51 -7.98 -9.81
CA ASP A 68 2.54 -9.31 -9.18
C ASP A 68 3.19 -10.33 -10.12
N ALA A 69 3.04 -10.16 -11.45
CA ALA A 69 3.70 -10.98 -12.47
C ALA A 69 5.13 -10.53 -12.81
N GLY A 70 5.68 -9.53 -12.11
CA GLY A 70 7.03 -9.04 -12.36
C GLY A 70 7.25 -8.37 -13.73
N LEU A 71 6.17 -8.03 -14.46
CA LEU A 71 6.23 -7.31 -15.75
C LEU A 71 6.34 -5.79 -15.56
N ALA A 72 5.92 -5.30 -14.40
CA ALA A 72 6.09 -3.93 -13.97
C ALA A 72 6.58 -3.91 -12.52
N GLU A 73 7.19 -2.81 -12.09
CA GLU A 73 7.69 -2.64 -10.72
C GLU A 73 7.22 -1.32 -10.10
N HIS A 74 7.20 -1.29 -8.78
CA HIS A 74 6.90 -0.09 -8.00
C HIS A 74 8.18 0.72 -7.77
N VAL A 75 8.29 1.85 -8.46
CA VAL A 75 9.40 2.82 -8.31
C VAL A 75 9.09 3.93 -7.31
N GLY A 76 7.84 4.07 -6.91
CA GLY A 76 7.40 5.13 -6.02
C GLY A 76 5.92 5.02 -5.67
N TRP A 77 5.43 5.99 -4.93
CA TRP A 77 4.07 5.96 -4.43
C TRP A 77 3.06 6.15 -5.56
N GLY A 78 2.22 5.13 -5.79
CA GLY A 78 1.25 5.14 -6.90
C GLY A 78 1.89 5.14 -8.30
N THR A 79 3.22 4.96 -8.39
CA THR A 79 4.01 5.07 -9.61
C THR A 79 4.57 3.70 -9.97
N CYS A 80 4.59 3.35 -11.25
CA CYS A 80 5.20 2.12 -11.73
C CYS A 80 6.04 2.34 -12.98
N ARG A 81 6.98 1.43 -13.21
CA ARG A 81 7.84 1.35 -14.40
C ARG A 81 7.79 -0.07 -14.95
N ILE A 82 8.04 -0.25 -16.23
CA ILE A 82 8.22 -1.58 -16.84
C ILE A 82 9.52 -2.24 -16.35
N THR A 83 9.53 -3.57 -16.24
CA THR A 83 10.74 -4.36 -15.96
C THR A 83 11.36 -4.92 -17.24
N GLU A 84 12.54 -5.54 -17.13
CA GLU A 84 13.15 -6.25 -18.25
C GLU A 84 12.24 -7.37 -18.80
N HIS A 85 11.60 -8.15 -17.92
CA HIS A 85 10.61 -9.15 -18.33
C HIS A 85 9.40 -8.52 -19.04
N GLY A 86 8.94 -7.35 -18.59
CA GLY A 86 7.90 -6.59 -19.28
C GLY A 86 8.31 -6.21 -20.70
N HIS A 87 9.55 -5.77 -20.91
CA HIS A 87 10.08 -5.48 -22.24
C HIS A 87 10.15 -6.73 -23.13
N GLN A 88 10.56 -7.88 -22.57
CA GLN A 88 10.57 -9.15 -23.30
C GLN A 88 9.16 -9.54 -23.78
N VAL A 89 8.15 -9.41 -22.91
CA VAL A 89 6.75 -9.65 -23.28
C VAL A 89 6.32 -8.71 -24.41
N LEU A 90 6.59 -7.41 -24.31
CA LEU A 90 6.24 -6.46 -25.38
C LEU A 90 6.92 -6.78 -26.71
N ASN A 91 8.18 -7.25 -26.68
CA ASN A 91 8.92 -7.64 -27.87
C ASN A 91 8.32 -8.87 -28.58
N GLN A 92 7.63 -9.74 -27.85
CA GLN A 92 6.87 -10.86 -28.42
C GLN A 92 5.59 -10.42 -29.14
N LYS A 93 5.20 -9.13 -29.01
CA LYS A 93 4.00 -8.53 -29.61
C LYS A 93 2.73 -9.34 -29.32
N PRO A 94 2.40 -9.60 -28.04
CA PRO A 94 1.19 -10.30 -27.68
C PRO A 94 -0.04 -9.50 -28.09
N ASN A 95 -1.06 -10.19 -28.58
CA ASN A 95 -2.35 -9.57 -28.86
C ASN A 95 -3.14 -9.26 -27.56
N THR A 96 -2.88 -10.02 -26.49
CA THR A 96 -3.52 -9.89 -25.18
C THR A 96 -2.56 -10.31 -24.07
N ILE A 97 -2.70 -9.70 -22.88
CA ILE A 97 -2.04 -10.15 -21.65
C ILE A 97 -3.14 -10.62 -20.71
N ASP A 98 -3.49 -11.90 -20.79
CA ASP A 98 -4.55 -12.50 -19.99
C ASP A 98 -4.01 -13.11 -18.70
N LYS A 99 -4.91 -13.70 -17.91
CA LYS A 99 -4.55 -14.37 -16.65
C LYS A 99 -3.53 -15.49 -16.88
N ALA A 100 -3.71 -16.29 -17.93
CA ALA A 100 -2.84 -17.45 -18.20
C ALA A 100 -1.40 -17.02 -18.48
N LEU A 101 -1.20 -15.96 -19.26
CA LEU A 101 0.13 -15.41 -19.50
C LEU A 101 0.72 -14.83 -18.21
N LEU A 102 -0.03 -14.05 -17.45
CA LEU A 102 0.45 -13.47 -16.18
C LEU A 102 0.86 -14.54 -15.17
N ASP A 103 0.09 -15.63 -15.06
CA ASP A 103 0.36 -16.73 -14.14
C ASP A 103 1.67 -17.47 -14.49
N GLN A 104 2.05 -17.55 -15.78
CA GLN A 104 3.35 -18.11 -16.20
C GLN A 104 4.55 -17.31 -15.65
N TYR A 105 4.43 -15.97 -15.63
CA TYR A 105 5.49 -15.12 -15.09
C TYR A 105 5.50 -15.11 -13.56
N LYS A 106 4.33 -15.17 -12.91
CA LYS A 106 4.22 -15.35 -11.45
C LYS A 106 4.89 -16.64 -10.97
N ALA A 107 4.78 -17.73 -11.73
CA ALA A 107 5.41 -19.01 -11.41
C ALA A 107 6.94 -19.00 -11.58
N THR A 108 7.50 -18.03 -12.31
CA THR A 108 8.94 -18.00 -12.62
C THR A 108 9.75 -17.24 -11.56
N ASP A 109 9.19 -16.20 -10.94
CA ASP A 109 9.86 -15.39 -9.91
C ASP A 109 9.57 -15.87 -8.48
N SER A 110 8.84 -16.97 -8.35
CA SER A 110 8.48 -17.52 -7.06
C SER A 110 8.50 -19.02 -7.13
N LEU A 111 9.34 -19.63 -6.28
CA LEU A 111 9.17 -21.01 -5.81
C LEU A 111 7.87 -21.11 -4.99
N VAL A 112 6.70 -20.80 -5.58
CA VAL A 112 5.40 -21.11 -4.99
C VAL A 112 4.86 -22.33 -5.68
N GLU A 113 4.74 -23.37 -4.86
CA GLU A 113 3.79 -24.46 -4.92
C GLU A 113 2.81 -24.37 -6.09
N ALA A 114 2.94 -25.34 -6.99
CA ALA A 114 1.87 -25.70 -7.91
C ALA A 114 0.54 -25.67 -7.17
N ASP A 115 -0.45 -25.04 -7.78
CA ASP A 115 -1.80 -24.99 -7.24
C ASP A 115 -2.20 -26.41 -6.84
N PRO A 116 -2.47 -26.70 -5.55
CA PRO A 116 -2.72 -28.06 -5.13
C PRO A 116 -3.91 -28.57 -5.95
N PRO A 117 -3.84 -29.79 -6.50
CA PRO A 117 -4.85 -30.34 -7.42
C PRO A 117 -6.26 -30.49 -6.81
N ASP A 118 -6.44 -30.04 -5.56
CA ASP A 118 -7.63 -30.15 -4.73
C ASP A 118 -8.10 -28.80 -4.18
N ARG A 119 -7.89 -27.70 -4.93
CA ARG A 119 -8.47 -26.39 -4.58
C ARG A 119 -9.99 -26.50 -4.44
N THR A 120 -10.50 -26.23 -3.24
CA THR A 120 -11.93 -26.22 -2.99
C THR A 120 -12.53 -24.84 -3.26
N PRO A 121 -13.84 -24.72 -3.50
CA PRO A 121 -14.51 -23.42 -3.59
C PRO A 121 -14.26 -22.52 -2.36
N GLU A 122 -14.10 -23.09 -1.17
CA GLU A 122 -13.76 -22.36 0.05
C GLU A 122 -12.36 -21.75 -0.01
N ASP A 123 -11.40 -22.44 -0.63
CA ASP A 123 -10.05 -21.93 -0.83
C ASP A 123 -10.04 -20.78 -1.84
N ASP A 124 -10.82 -20.87 -2.91
CA ASP A 124 -11.01 -19.78 -3.87
C ASP A 124 -11.62 -18.54 -3.19
N VAL A 125 -12.63 -18.73 -2.35
CA VAL A 125 -13.25 -17.64 -1.57
C VAL A 125 -12.23 -17.03 -0.60
N ARG A 126 -11.45 -17.86 0.10
CA ARG A 126 -10.42 -17.39 1.03
C ARG A 126 -9.31 -16.62 0.30
N ALA A 127 -8.87 -17.11 -0.86
CA ALA A 127 -7.89 -16.44 -1.69
C ALA A 127 -8.42 -15.09 -2.18
N ALA A 128 -9.67 -15.03 -2.65
CA ALA A 128 -10.32 -13.79 -3.04
C ALA A 128 -10.44 -12.81 -1.86
N TYR A 129 -10.83 -13.29 -0.68
CA TYR A 129 -10.89 -12.48 0.55
C TYR A 129 -9.53 -11.90 0.93
N ASN A 130 -8.50 -12.73 1.00
CA ASN A 130 -7.13 -12.30 1.35
C ASN A 130 -6.61 -11.30 0.34
N THR A 131 -6.91 -11.54 -0.95
CA THR A 131 -6.64 -10.59 -2.02
C THR A 131 -7.31 -9.26 -1.69
N ILE A 132 -8.65 -9.20 -1.58
CA ILE A 132 -9.38 -7.96 -1.28
C ILE A 132 -8.85 -7.26 -0.02
N ARG A 133 -8.58 -8.01 1.06
CA ARG A 133 -8.04 -7.47 2.31
C ARG A 133 -6.67 -6.84 2.13
N SER A 134 -5.76 -7.50 1.39
CA SER A 134 -4.43 -6.94 1.09
C SER A 134 -4.52 -5.64 0.29
N TYR A 135 -5.44 -5.58 -0.67
CA TYR A 135 -5.69 -4.38 -1.47
C TYR A 135 -6.25 -3.23 -0.63
N LEU A 136 -7.24 -3.51 0.22
CA LEU A 136 -7.81 -2.51 1.12
C LEU A 136 -6.76 -1.98 2.09
N ALA A 137 -5.92 -2.85 2.64
CA ALA A 137 -4.82 -2.44 3.51
C ALA A 137 -3.84 -1.51 2.79
N GLN A 138 -3.46 -1.86 1.54
CA GLN A 138 -2.58 -1.02 0.72
C GLN A 138 -3.23 0.33 0.39
N GLU A 139 -4.52 0.35 0.07
CA GLU A 139 -5.27 1.59 -0.21
C GLU A 139 -5.36 2.50 1.02
N ILE A 140 -5.71 1.94 2.18
CA ILE A 140 -5.74 2.70 3.44
C ILE A 140 -4.36 3.26 3.73
N LEU A 141 -3.30 2.46 3.57
CA LEU A 141 -1.93 2.91 3.76
C LEU A 141 -1.56 4.04 2.79
N GLU A 142 -1.95 3.93 1.52
CA GLU A 142 -1.79 5.01 0.55
C GLU A 142 -2.60 6.25 0.93
N MET A 143 -3.79 6.14 1.51
CA MET A 143 -4.55 7.32 1.96
C MET A 143 -3.87 7.98 3.16
N VAL A 144 -3.51 7.19 4.17
CA VAL A 144 -2.84 7.65 5.41
C VAL A 144 -1.56 8.41 5.09
N MET A 145 -0.79 7.94 4.11
CA MET A 145 0.45 8.60 3.73
C MET A 145 0.23 9.98 3.09
N ARG A 146 -0.94 10.26 2.49
CA ARG A 146 -1.29 11.57 1.86
C ARG A 146 -1.66 12.62 2.89
N CYS A 147 -1.98 12.20 4.10
CA CYS A 147 -2.28 13.10 5.19
C CYS A 147 -1.01 13.80 5.73
N SER A 148 -1.21 14.78 6.61
CA SER A 148 -0.11 15.49 7.29
C SER A 148 0.63 14.55 8.25
N SER A 149 1.89 14.88 8.58
CA SER A 149 2.65 14.14 9.60
C SER A 149 1.93 14.12 10.95
N SER A 150 1.33 15.26 11.33
CA SER A 150 0.51 15.36 12.55
C SER A 150 -0.72 14.45 12.57
N PHE A 151 -1.33 14.19 11.41
CA PHE A 151 -2.42 13.22 11.32
C PHE A 151 -1.91 11.80 11.47
N PHE A 152 -0.75 11.48 10.87
CA PHE A 152 -0.13 10.16 10.99
C PHE A 152 0.24 9.84 12.44
N GLU A 153 0.86 10.78 13.15
CA GLU A 153 1.20 10.65 14.57
C GLU A 153 -0.05 10.33 15.40
N ARG A 154 -1.11 11.12 15.22
CA ARG A 154 -2.39 10.90 15.90
C ARG A 154 -3.02 9.55 15.56
N LEU A 155 -3.04 9.18 14.29
CA LEU A 155 -3.57 7.89 13.84
C LEU A 155 -2.82 6.72 14.47
N VAL A 156 -1.49 6.79 14.55
CA VAL A 156 -0.67 5.76 15.19
C VAL A 156 -1.04 5.61 16.67
N LEU A 157 -1.21 6.72 17.38
CA LEU A 157 -1.65 6.70 18.78
C LEU A 157 -3.07 6.13 18.90
N ASP A 158 -4.01 6.56 18.06
CA ASP A 158 -5.39 6.05 18.03
C ASP A 158 -5.44 4.53 17.80
N VAL A 159 -4.56 4.00 16.94
CA VAL A 159 -4.44 2.56 16.69
C VAL A 159 -3.94 1.82 17.93
N LEU A 160 -2.89 2.32 18.60
CA LEU A 160 -2.37 1.69 19.81
C LEU A 160 -3.42 1.69 20.93
N VAL A 161 -4.17 2.78 21.08
CA VAL A 161 -5.28 2.88 22.03
C VAL A 161 -6.41 1.91 21.67
N GLY A 162 -6.76 1.82 20.38
CA GLY A 162 -7.74 0.86 19.88
C GLY A 162 -7.34 -0.60 20.08
N MET A 163 -6.04 -0.90 20.13
CA MET A 163 -5.49 -2.22 20.47
C MET A 163 -5.50 -2.52 21.98
N GLY A 164 -5.83 -1.54 22.82
CA GLY A 164 -5.95 -1.69 24.27
C GLY A 164 -4.75 -1.19 25.08
N TYR A 165 -3.78 -0.53 24.45
CA TYR A 165 -2.70 0.17 25.15
C TYR A 165 -3.21 1.52 25.70
N GLY A 166 -2.65 2.02 26.80
CA GLY A 166 -2.93 3.37 27.31
C GLY A 166 -4.11 3.50 28.27
N GLY A 167 -4.73 2.40 28.69
CA GLY A 167 -5.76 2.44 29.73
C GLY A 167 -7.10 3.02 29.26
N SER A 168 -7.64 4.00 29.99
CA SER A 168 -8.91 4.66 29.66
C SER A 168 -8.76 5.68 28.52
N LYS A 169 -9.84 5.96 27.77
CA LYS A 169 -9.83 6.89 26.63
C LYS A 169 -9.41 8.31 27.03
N GLU A 170 -9.68 8.70 28.28
CA GLU A 170 -9.30 10.00 28.82
C GLU A 170 -7.78 10.11 29.08
N GLU A 171 -7.15 9.09 29.69
CA GLU A 171 -5.71 9.06 29.98
C GLU A 171 -4.85 8.97 28.71
N ALA A 172 -5.30 8.18 27.73
CA ALA A 172 -4.68 8.11 26.42
C ALA A 172 -4.68 9.46 25.69
N SER A 173 -5.71 10.29 25.90
CA SER A 173 -5.84 11.61 25.28
C SER A 173 -4.95 12.68 25.92
N GLU A 174 -4.66 12.60 27.22
CA GLU A 174 -3.72 13.50 27.89
C GLU A 174 -2.26 13.25 27.47
N ALA A 175 -1.94 12.00 27.12
CA ALA A 175 -0.61 11.59 26.70
C ALA A 175 -0.25 12.01 25.24
N VAL A 176 -1.24 12.46 24.47
CA VAL A 176 -1.14 12.90 23.05
C VAL A 176 -0.62 14.34 22.92
N GLY A 177 -0.39 15.07 24.03
CA GLY A 177 -0.29 16.53 24.00
C GLY A 177 1.08 17.18 24.19
N ARG A 178 2.13 16.48 24.65
CA ARG A 178 3.46 17.10 24.85
C ARG A 178 4.35 16.95 23.62
N ALA A 179 3.84 17.42 22.49
CA ALA A 179 4.64 17.62 21.28
C ALA A 179 5.64 18.76 21.57
N GLY A 180 6.94 18.46 21.58
CA GLY A 180 7.96 19.50 21.75
C GLY A 180 9.36 19.08 22.17
N ASP A 181 9.57 17.86 22.67
CA ASP A 181 10.88 17.45 23.16
C ASP A 181 11.50 16.32 22.33
N GLU A 182 12.63 16.64 21.70
CA GLU A 182 13.73 15.72 21.41
C GLU A 182 13.40 14.43 20.61
N GLY A 183 12.29 14.39 19.87
CA GLY A 183 11.95 13.29 18.97
C GLY A 183 11.02 12.22 19.57
N ILE A 184 10.19 12.56 20.55
CA ILE A 184 9.11 11.71 21.05
C ILE A 184 7.77 12.34 20.65
N ASP A 185 6.91 11.56 20.01
CA ASP A 185 5.62 12.05 19.48
C ASP A 185 4.46 11.76 20.43
N GLY A 186 4.60 10.76 21.30
CA GLY A 186 3.61 10.46 22.34
C GLY A 186 4.12 9.49 23.39
N THR A 187 3.35 9.34 24.46
CA THR A 187 3.60 8.34 25.51
C THR A 187 2.34 7.51 25.72
N ILE A 188 2.46 6.22 25.97
CA ILE A 188 1.31 5.34 26.20
C ILE A 188 1.64 4.35 27.31
N SER A 189 0.68 4.10 28.19
CA SER A 189 0.85 3.08 29.23
C SER A 189 0.77 1.68 28.63
N GLU A 190 1.64 0.77 29.05
CA GLU A 190 1.56 -0.65 28.67
C GLU A 190 0.34 -1.34 29.29
N ASP A 191 -0.02 -0.90 30.49
CA ASP A 191 -1.09 -1.47 31.30
C ASP A 191 -2.13 -0.41 31.73
N ARG A 192 -3.27 -0.87 32.25
CA ARG A 192 -4.37 -0.01 32.72
C ARG A 192 -4.06 0.77 34.01
N LEU A 193 -3.03 0.39 34.74
CA LEU A 193 -2.60 1.03 35.99
C LEU A 193 -1.55 2.12 35.72
N GLY A 194 -1.00 2.21 34.51
CA GLY A 194 -0.02 3.23 34.12
C GLY A 194 1.36 3.04 34.75
N LEU A 195 1.71 1.82 35.14
CA LEU A 195 2.96 1.56 35.85
C LEU A 195 4.18 1.56 34.93
N GLU A 196 4.00 1.06 33.70
CA GLU A 196 5.03 1.10 32.67
C GLU A 196 4.61 1.98 31.49
N MET A 197 5.47 2.93 31.13
CA MET A 197 5.27 3.85 30.01
C MET A 197 6.08 3.41 28.80
N ILE A 198 5.40 3.34 27.66
CA ILE A 198 5.98 3.14 26.34
C ILE A 198 6.02 4.48 25.62
N TYR A 199 7.20 4.87 25.16
CA TYR A 199 7.38 6.09 24.38
C TYR A 199 7.20 5.78 22.90
N VAL A 200 6.40 6.57 22.21
CA VAL A 200 6.06 6.34 20.80
C VAL A 200 6.67 7.45 19.96
N GLN A 201 7.37 7.04 18.89
CA GLN A 201 7.75 7.93 17.81
C GLN A 201 7.14 7.40 16.51
N ALA A 202 6.34 8.23 15.86
CA ALA A 202 5.57 7.92 14.66
C ALA A 202 5.98 8.85 13.53
N LYS A 203 6.98 8.44 12.74
CA LYS A 203 7.52 9.29 11.68
C LYS A 203 7.16 8.79 10.30
N ARG A 204 6.47 9.66 9.55
CA ARG A 204 6.18 9.47 8.13
C ARG A 204 7.48 9.61 7.32
N TRP A 205 8.14 8.49 7.03
CA TRP A 205 9.38 8.46 6.28
C TRP A 205 9.18 8.04 4.81
N LYS A 206 10.00 8.60 3.90
CA LYS A 206 10.11 8.15 2.51
C LYS A 206 11.45 7.42 2.36
N GLY A 207 11.44 6.13 2.04
CA GLY A 207 12.64 5.27 1.98
C GLY A 207 12.99 4.63 3.32
N ASN A 208 14.12 3.91 3.42
CA ASN A 208 14.49 3.15 4.61
C ASN A 208 14.85 4.03 5.81
N VAL A 209 14.58 3.53 7.02
CA VAL A 209 15.01 4.18 8.26
C VAL A 209 16.45 3.79 8.58
N GLY A 210 17.35 4.76 8.51
CA GLY A 210 18.76 4.53 8.82
C GLY A 210 19.05 4.49 10.32
N ARG A 211 20.21 3.90 10.66
CA ARG A 211 20.77 3.88 12.03
C ARG A 211 20.74 5.24 12.76
N PRO A 212 21.01 6.40 12.11
CA PRO A 212 21.01 7.68 12.81
C PRO A 212 19.67 8.04 13.44
N GLU A 213 18.54 7.68 12.82
CA GLU A 213 17.22 8.01 13.36
C GLU A 213 16.86 7.14 14.55
N ILE A 214 17.19 5.84 14.48
CA ILE A 214 17.00 4.92 15.62
C ILE A 214 17.90 5.32 16.80
N GLN A 215 19.14 5.76 16.54
CA GLN A 215 20.06 6.23 17.58
C GLN A 215 19.57 7.53 18.24
N LYS A 216 19.02 8.46 17.46
CA LYS A 216 18.38 9.68 18.02
C LYS A 216 17.22 9.32 18.94
N PHE A 217 16.35 8.40 18.50
CA PHE A 217 15.24 7.93 19.33
C PHE A 217 15.72 7.25 20.61
N ALA A 218 16.68 6.33 20.50
CA ALA A 218 17.28 5.67 21.67
C ALA A 218 17.93 6.67 22.64
N GLY A 219 18.58 7.72 22.12
CA GLY A 219 19.12 8.82 22.92
C GLY A 219 18.03 9.58 23.68
N ALA A 220 16.92 9.90 23.02
CA ALA A 220 15.77 10.56 23.64
C ALA A 220 15.14 9.69 24.75
N LEU A 221 15.05 8.37 24.56
CA LEU A 221 14.61 7.43 25.59
C LEU A 221 15.54 7.42 26.80
N ALA A 222 16.86 7.40 26.56
CA ALA A 222 17.87 7.40 27.62
C ALA A 222 17.80 8.69 28.45
N GLY A 223 17.61 9.85 27.80
CA GLY A 223 17.42 11.14 28.46
C GLY A 223 16.22 11.16 29.43
N ARG A 224 15.17 10.38 29.13
CA ARG A 224 13.97 10.25 29.97
C ARG A 224 13.99 9.07 30.93
N LYS A 225 15.11 8.33 31.01
CA LYS A 225 15.22 7.06 31.77
C LYS A 225 14.10 6.07 31.41
N ALA A 226 13.67 6.08 30.16
CA ALA A 226 12.62 5.20 29.65
C ALA A 226 13.17 3.81 29.37
N GLY A 227 12.46 2.77 29.82
CA GLY A 227 12.85 1.38 29.57
C GLY A 227 12.41 0.84 28.21
N LYS A 228 11.35 1.42 27.62
CA LYS A 228 10.69 0.91 26.41
C LYS A 228 10.28 2.05 25.47
N GLY A 229 10.42 1.81 24.18
CA GLY A 229 9.92 2.72 23.15
C GLY A 229 9.61 1.99 21.84
N VAL A 230 8.63 2.50 21.11
CA VAL A 230 8.18 1.96 19.84
C VAL A 230 8.35 3.03 18.76
N PHE A 231 9.11 2.71 17.73
CA PHE A 231 9.27 3.54 16.55
C PHE A 231 8.41 2.97 15.41
N ILE A 232 7.43 3.74 14.94
CA ILE A 232 6.48 3.32 13.91
C ILE A 232 6.71 4.14 12.65
N THR A 233 6.86 3.43 11.53
CA THR A 233 7.00 4.02 10.21
C THR A 233 6.40 3.10 9.15
N ARG A 234 6.17 3.64 7.95
CA ARG A 234 5.82 2.85 6.76
C ARG A 234 7.04 2.19 6.12
N ALA A 235 8.21 2.79 6.28
CA ALA A 235 9.43 2.31 5.63
C ALA A 235 9.75 0.87 6.00
N LEU A 236 10.28 0.09 5.05
CA LEU A 236 10.98 -1.14 5.38
C LEU A 236 12.23 -0.75 6.20
N CYS A 237 12.39 -1.36 7.36
CA CYS A 237 13.59 -1.20 8.20
C CYS A 237 14.77 -1.97 7.59
#